data_AF-A0A6N3BYJ1-F1
#
_entry.id   AF-A0A6N3BYJ1-F1
#
_cell.length_a   1.000
_cell.length_b   1.000
_cell.length_c   1.000
_cell.angle_alpha   90.00
_cell.angle_beta   90.00
_cell.angle_gamma   90.00
#
_symmetry.space_group_name_H-M   'P 1'
#
loop_
_entity.id
_entity.type
_entity.pdbx_description
1 polymer ?
#
loop_
_entity_poly.entity_id
_entity_poly.type
_entity_poly.pdbx_seq_one_letter_code
_entity_poly.pdbx_strand_id
1 'polypeptide(L)'
;MSKRKLILSVLINGVLLSSLYVAGAVDVAPGSGNGVAIGTGSSAPKAENVAIGKGAGISYSNGASTATGDVAIGNGAGINNYASQGGSIAIGKNAKVENMAGGGEASFALGQTTYSGGLLSPARIPADPTKVVGSVAIGDNTFARTGSTMIGSHNYKGDLGDTTVDSASTRKDALNVYATTIGANSFSNGAFTTSTGVYNIISSDYNGGRFANYTKNFGATINGTLNSIESKTGSYYSGVANSIVGTANRTFNSNGSLVFGAGNEITNSVTSISAPSSGGNSAKELSEKLRSAVKNSNGGGSTMAFGSGNKADYTLRSALMGVNNTLTGSQGKESTNTMLTGFHNTADKVSNTTVIGSENTVTNSKNSLVMGDNREVKDANHAVLIGSTDSKTTTSVNNAVAVGHNTNVTVEGGVALGSESKSTVAAGSVGYDPSTKAQSTNTDSTWKATKSAVSVGDVNNNITRQITSLRVRLHP
;
A
#
# COMPACT_ATOMS: atom_id res chain seq x y z
N MET A 1 61.14 -58.22 -30.99
CA MET A 1 59.89 -58.13 -30.20
C MET A 1 58.74 -58.55 -31.12
N SER A 2 57.92 -59.55 -30.79
CA SER A 2 56.90 -60.07 -31.74
C SER A 2 55.82 -59.03 -32.00
N LYS A 3 55.24 -58.99 -33.22
CA LYS A 3 54.13 -58.08 -33.59
C LYS A 3 52.98 -58.11 -32.56
N ARG A 4 52.78 -59.24 -31.88
CA ARG A 4 51.81 -59.38 -30.77
C ARG A 4 52.17 -58.56 -29.52
N LYS A 5 53.45 -58.42 -29.17
CA LYS A 5 53.88 -57.61 -28.01
C LYS A 5 53.77 -56.10 -28.27
N LEU A 6 53.94 -55.66 -29.51
CA LEU A 6 53.79 -54.26 -29.92
C LEU A 6 52.31 -53.82 -29.93
N ILE A 7 51.43 -54.69 -30.42
CA ILE A 7 49.97 -54.44 -30.40
C ILE A 7 49.46 -54.42 -28.96
N LEU A 8 49.97 -55.30 -28.09
CA LEU A 8 49.61 -55.32 -26.69
C LEU A 8 50.10 -54.07 -25.93
N SER A 9 51.29 -53.54 -26.23
CA SER A 9 51.76 -52.29 -25.61
C SER A 9 50.99 -51.05 -26.10
N VAL A 10 50.57 -51.02 -27.36
CA VAL A 10 49.71 -49.95 -27.91
C VAL A 10 48.30 -50.04 -27.33
N LEU A 11 47.76 -51.25 -27.13
CA LEU A 11 46.47 -51.42 -26.45
C LEU A 11 46.54 -51.05 -24.96
N ILE A 12 47.60 -51.46 -24.25
CA ILE A 12 47.75 -51.13 -22.82
C ILE A 12 47.94 -49.62 -22.64
N ASN A 13 48.77 -48.97 -23.46
CA ASN A 13 48.93 -47.51 -23.41
C ASN A 13 47.66 -46.76 -23.90
N GLY A 14 46.98 -47.25 -24.93
CA GLY A 14 45.72 -46.67 -25.41
C GLY A 14 44.59 -46.78 -24.39
N VAL A 15 44.53 -47.90 -23.65
CA VAL A 15 43.52 -48.13 -22.60
C VAL A 15 43.86 -47.35 -21.32
N LEU A 16 45.13 -47.24 -20.93
CA LEU A 16 45.54 -46.39 -19.80
C LEU A 16 45.25 -44.91 -20.06
N LEU A 17 45.50 -44.40 -21.28
CA LEU A 17 45.14 -43.01 -21.64
C LEU A 17 43.61 -42.78 -21.73
N SER A 18 42.82 -43.82 -22.03
CA SER A 18 41.35 -43.71 -22.05
C SER A 18 40.69 -43.81 -20.66
N SER A 19 41.45 -44.17 -19.63
CA SER A 19 40.97 -44.33 -18.24
C SER A 19 41.23 -43.11 -17.34
N LEU A 20 41.88 -42.07 -17.85
CA LEU A 20 42.03 -40.77 -17.18
C LEU A 20 40.92 -39.83 -17.71
N TYR A 21 40.00 -39.45 -16.82
CA TYR A 21 38.80 -38.62 -17.06
C TYR A 21 37.54 -39.34 -17.52
N VAL A 22 36.99 -40.16 -16.63
CA VAL A 22 35.53 -40.17 -16.43
C VAL A 22 35.20 -39.10 -15.38
N ALA A 23 35.24 -37.82 -15.77
CA ALA A 23 34.72 -36.74 -14.94
C ALA A 23 33.23 -36.58 -15.26
N GLY A 24 32.38 -37.28 -14.49
CA GLY A 24 30.95 -37.05 -14.53
C GLY A 24 30.63 -35.60 -14.18
N ALA A 25 30.13 -34.84 -15.16
CA ALA A 25 29.12 -33.77 -15.05
C ALA A 25 29.25 -32.65 -14.00
N VAL A 26 30.39 -32.45 -13.33
CA VAL A 26 30.62 -31.30 -12.44
C VAL A 26 31.64 -30.36 -13.08
N ASP A 27 31.25 -29.11 -13.38
CA ASP A 27 32.16 -28.05 -13.83
C ASP A 27 33.05 -27.61 -12.66
N VAL A 28 34.13 -28.36 -12.44
CA VAL A 28 35.16 -28.11 -11.42
C VAL A 28 36.33 -27.29 -11.98
N ALA A 29 36.18 -26.68 -13.16
CA ALA A 29 37.23 -25.88 -13.77
C ALA A 29 37.66 -24.76 -12.80
N PRO A 30 38.96 -24.59 -12.51
CA PRO A 30 39.40 -23.48 -11.67
C PRO A 30 39.00 -22.13 -12.29
N GLY A 31 38.45 -21.24 -11.46
CA GLY A 31 38.20 -19.85 -11.83
C GLY A 31 39.42 -18.96 -11.64
N SER A 32 39.22 -17.64 -11.72
CA SER A 32 40.26 -16.63 -11.53
C SER A 32 40.18 -15.92 -10.17
N GLY A 33 41.31 -15.36 -9.72
CA GLY A 33 41.40 -14.51 -8.54
C GLY A 33 42.05 -15.20 -7.33
N ASN A 34 42.09 -14.49 -6.21
CA ASN A 34 42.81 -14.92 -5.00
C ASN A 34 41.96 -15.76 -4.04
N GLY A 35 40.63 -15.75 -4.18
CA GLY A 35 39.69 -16.48 -3.33
C GLY A 35 39.32 -17.85 -3.88
N VAL A 36 38.22 -18.43 -3.37
CA VAL A 36 37.68 -19.69 -3.87
C VAL A 36 36.91 -19.43 -5.15
N ALA A 37 37.45 -19.84 -6.30
CA ALA A 37 36.79 -19.73 -7.61
C ALA A 37 36.68 -21.10 -8.29
N ILE A 38 35.46 -21.63 -8.43
CA ILE A 38 35.19 -22.96 -9.01
C ILE A 38 34.11 -22.84 -10.07
N GLY A 39 34.35 -23.38 -11.26
CA GLY A 39 33.47 -23.34 -12.42
C GLY A 39 34.01 -22.46 -13.54
N THR A 40 33.72 -22.83 -14.79
CA THR A 40 34.23 -22.14 -15.97
C THR A 40 33.83 -20.67 -15.96
N GLY A 41 34.82 -19.77 -16.02
CA GLY A 41 34.60 -18.32 -16.01
C GLY A 41 34.19 -17.73 -14.66
N SER A 42 34.34 -18.48 -13.56
CA SER A 42 34.14 -17.95 -12.22
C SER A 42 35.28 -17.00 -11.79
N SER A 43 34.99 -16.02 -10.93
CA SER A 43 35.98 -15.02 -10.48
C SER A 43 35.78 -14.59 -9.03
N ALA A 44 36.80 -14.81 -8.19
CA ALA A 44 36.86 -14.43 -6.77
C ALA A 44 38.14 -13.60 -6.51
N PRO A 45 38.13 -12.27 -6.73
CA PRO A 45 39.35 -11.45 -6.79
C PRO A 45 40.07 -11.24 -5.44
N LYS A 46 39.39 -11.43 -4.30
CA LYS A 46 39.98 -11.30 -2.95
C LYS A 46 40.02 -12.64 -2.24
N ALA A 47 40.97 -12.80 -1.31
CA ALA A 47 41.18 -14.05 -0.59
C ALA A 47 39.94 -14.50 0.20
N GLU A 48 39.15 -13.55 0.69
CA GLU A 48 37.93 -13.82 1.47
C GLU A 48 36.70 -14.11 0.57
N ASN A 49 36.82 -14.02 -0.75
CA ASN A 49 35.70 -14.23 -1.67
C ASN A 49 35.46 -15.71 -1.98
N VAL A 50 34.20 -16.04 -2.24
CA VAL A 50 33.76 -17.34 -2.75
C VAL A 50 32.91 -17.15 -4.01
N ALA A 51 33.34 -17.69 -5.14
CA ALA A 51 32.63 -17.70 -6.42
C ALA A 51 32.53 -19.14 -6.97
N ILE A 52 31.34 -19.74 -6.95
CA ILE A 52 31.14 -21.14 -7.35
C ILE A 52 30.03 -21.23 -8.41
N GLY A 53 30.34 -21.81 -9.57
CA GLY A 53 29.42 -22.01 -10.70
C GLY A 53 29.91 -21.34 -11.98
N LYS A 54 29.44 -21.83 -13.13
CA LYS A 54 29.77 -21.27 -14.45
C LYS A 54 29.43 -19.78 -14.49
N GLY A 55 30.42 -18.93 -14.76
CA GLY A 55 30.25 -17.47 -14.83
C GLY A 55 29.85 -16.79 -13.51
N ALA A 56 30.05 -17.45 -12.35
CA ALA A 56 29.85 -16.83 -11.05
C ALA A 56 30.94 -15.77 -10.78
N GLY A 57 30.59 -14.51 -10.57
CA GLY A 57 31.60 -13.43 -10.53
C GLY A 57 31.41 -12.42 -9.41
N ILE A 58 32.52 -12.03 -8.78
CA ILE A 58 32.59 -10.90 -7.85
C ILE A 58 33.50 -9.83 -8.46
N SER A 59 33.05 -8.58 -8.45
CA SER A 59 33.82 -7.44 -8.98
C SER A 59 33.91 -6.28 -8.00
N TYR A 60 35.07 -5.60 -8.01
CA TYR A 60 35.35 -4.37 -7.25
C TYR A 60 35.81 -3.32 -8.25
N SER A 61 35.01 -2.27 -8.45
CA SER A 61 35.20 -1.35 -9.59
C SER A 61 35.87 -0.03 -9.23
N ASN A 62 35.72 0.46 -8.00
CA ASN A 62 36.18 1.78 -7.58
C ASN A 62 36.43 1.84 -6.07
N GLY A 63 37.19 2.85 -5.64
CA GLY A 63 37.53 3.10 -4.24
C GLY A 63 38.55 2.13 -3.65
N ALA A 64 38.91 2.37 -2.39
CA ALA A 64 39.80 1.49 -1.64
C ALA A 64 39.11 0.15 -1.39
N SER A 65 39.77 -0.94 -1.76
CA SER A 65 39.19 -2.28 -1.73
C SER A 65 39.37 -2.97 -0.38
N THR A 66 38.87 -2.32 0.68
CA THR A 66 39.06 -2.72 2.09
C THR A 66 37.95 -3.60 2.63
N ALA A 67 36.74 -3.54 2.07
CA ALA A 67 35.67 -4.47 2.43
C ALA A 67 35.63 -5.64 1.44
N THR A 68 35.66 -6.87 1.95
CA THR A 68 35.70 -8.11 1.18
C THR A 68 34.68 -9.12 1.74
N GLY A 69 34.83 -10.41 1.46
CA GLY A 69 33.98 -11.47 2.05
C GLY A 69 32.68 -11.76 1.31
N ASP A 70 32.59 -11.42 0.02
CA ASP A 70 31.41 -11.71 -0.80
C ASP A 70 31.31 -13.19 -1.20
N VAL A 71 30.07 -13.69 -1.33
CA VAL A 71 29.73 -15.07 -1.71
C VAL A 71 28.79 -15.09 -2.90
N ALA A 72 29.26 -15.54 -4.06
CA ALA A 72 28.50 -15.74 -5.29
C ALA A 72 28.43 -17.22 -5.67
N ILE A 73 27.26 -17.86 -5.60
CA ILE A 73 27.10 -19.29 -5.88
C ILE A 73 25.95 -19.51 -6.86
N GLY A 74 26.24 -20.10 -8.02
CA GLY A 74 25.25 -20.44 -9.05
C GLY A 74 25.69 -20.01 -10.44
N ASN A 75 25.11 -20.65 -11.46
CA ASN A 75 25.37 -20.28 -12.86
C ASN A 75 24.98 -18.81 -13.11
N GLY A 76 25.96 -17.98 -13.48
CA GLY A 76 25.77 -16.56 -13.72
C GLY A 76 25.47 -15.73 -12.47
N ALA A 77 25.65 -16.26 -11.25
CA ALA A 77 25.55 -15.46 -10.03
C ALA A 77 26.56 -14.30 -10.07
N GLY A 78 26.21 -13.12 -9.57
CA GLY A 78 27.07 -11.95 -9.71
C GLY A 78 26.94 -10.94 -8.59
N ILE A 79 28.06 -10.49 -8.04
CA ILE A 79 28.13 -9.40 -7.07
C ILE A 79 28.99 -8.30 -7.65
N ASN A 80 28.41 -7.11 -7.80
CA ASN A 80 29.12 -5.92 -8.21
C ASN A 80 29.23 -4.93 -7.05
N ASN A 81 30.46 -4.78 -6.53
CA ASN A 81 30.81 -3.76 -5.56
C ASN A 81 31.40 -2.54 -6.29
N TYR A 82 30.57 -1.52 -6.51
CA TYR A 82 31.01 -0.34 -7.23
C TYR A 82 32.07 0.45 -6.44
N ALA A 83 31.90 0.58 -5.12
CA ALA A 83 32.83 1.31 -4.25
C ALA A 83 33.47 0.42 -3.17
N SER A 84 33.61 -0.87 -3.47
CA SER A 84 34.22 -1.86 -2.60
C SER A 84 33.58 -2.06 -1.23
N GLN A 85 32.25 -2.15 -1.19
CA GLN A 85 31.46 -2.31 0.04
C GLN A 85 31.49 -3.73 0.66
N GLY A 86 31.72 -4.77 -0.15
CA GLY A 86 31.92 -6.14 0.33
C GLY A 86 30.72 -6.79 1.04
N GLY A 87 30.95 -7.95 1.67
CA GLY A 87 30.02 -8.60 2.60
C GLY A 87 28.66 -9.03 2.05
N SER A 88 28.51 -9.24 0.74
CA SER A 88 27.23 -9.56 0.08
C SER A 88 27.10 -11.03 -0.31
N ILE A 89 25.86 -11.46 -0.51
CA ILE A 89 25.50 -12.85 -0.83
C ILE A 89 24.63 -12.87 -2.09
N ALA A 90 25.05 -13.63 -3.11
CA ALA A 90 24.28 -13.91 -4.30
C ALA A 90 24.26 -15.43 -4.55
N ILE A 91 23.14 -16.10 -4.26
CA ILE A 91 23.02 -17.55 -4.37
C ILE A 91 21.85 -17.90 -5.28
N GLY A 92 22.10 -18.62 -6.36
CA GLY A 92 21.09 -19.03 -7.35
C GLY A 92 21.50 -18.70 -8.77
N LYS A 93 20.83 -19.32 -9.74
CA LYS A 93 21.05 -19.04 -11.15
C LYS A 93 20.71 -17.58 -11.43
N ASN A 94 21.65 -16.82 -12.00
CA ASN A 94 21.48 -15.38 -12.28
C ASN A 94 21.11 -14.52 -11.06
N ALA A 95 21.40 -14.95 -9.83
CA ALA A 95 21.24 -14.10 -8.66
C ALA A 95 22.23 -12.93 -8.74
N LYS A 96 21.76 -11.69 -8.59
CA LYS A 96 22.58 -10.48 -8.74
C LYS A 96 22.52 -9.57 -7.52
N VAL A 97 23.68 -9.10 -7.09
CA VAL A 97 23.81 -7.99 -6.13
C VAL A 97 24.52 -6.82 -6.81
N GLU A 98 23.98 -5.62 -6.64
CA GLU A 98 24.63 -4.36 -7.03
C GLU A 98 24.76 -3.43 -5.82
N ASN A 99 25.96 -3.40 -5.23
CA ASN A 99 26.30 -2.40 -4.23
C ASN A 99 26.83 -1.16 -4.93
N MET A 100 25.96 -0.17 -5.11
CA MET A 100 26.24 1.05 -5.86
C MET A 100 26.73 2.18 -4.95
N ALA A 101 27.22 3.25 -5.54
CA ALA A 101 27.73 4.43 -4.83
C ALA A 101 27.10 5.70 -5.43
N GLY A 102 25.77 5.78 -5.40
CA GLY A 102 24.98 6.83 -6.01
C GLY A 102 24.29 7.74 -4.99
N GLY A 103 23.33 8.51 -5.47
CA GLY A 103 22.55 9.43 -4.63
C GLY A 103 21.75 8.71 -3.55
N GLY A 104 21.15 7.55 -3.85
CA GLY A 104 20.35 6.79 -2.89
C GLY A 104 21.19 6.29 -1.71
N GLU A 105 22.35 5.70 -1.98
CA GLU A 105 23.27 5.21 -0.94
C GLU A 105 23.82 6.34 -0.08
N ALA A 106 24.22 7.46 -0.72
CA ALA A 106 24.68 8.64 0.01
C ALA A 106 23.56 9.28 0.85
N SER A 107 22.34 9.34 0.31
CA SER A 107 21.19 9.93 1.01
C SER A 107 20.82 9.15 2.27
N PHE A 108 20.96 7.82 2.25
CA PHE A 108 20.57 6.92 3.34
C PHE A 108 21.77 6.26 4.03
N ALA A 109 22.88 6.99 4.17
CA ALA A 109 24.09 6.52 4.87
C ALA A 109 23.94 6.44 6.41
N LEU A 110 22.92 7.09 6.98
CA LEU A 110 22.59 7.06 8.42
C LEU A 110 23.78 7.38 9.34
N GLY A 111 24.60 8.35 8.93
CA GLY A 111 25.79 8.78 9.68
C GLY A 111 26.93 7.77 9.78
N GLN A 112 26.85 6.61 9.11
CA GLN A 112 27.86 5.56 9.22
C GLN A 112 29.18 5.93 8.54
N THR A 113 29.11 6.61 7.40
CA THR A 113 30.28 7.05 6.63
C THR A 113 29.92 8.31 5.83
N THR A 114 30.93 9.09 5.45
CA THR A 114 30.73 10.22 4.55
C THR A 114 30.88 9.78 3.11
N TYR A 115 30.26 10.51 2.19
CA TYR A 115 30.31 10.24 0.76
C TYR A 115 30.96 11.41 0.03
N SER A 116 31.84 11.11 -0.92
CA SER A 116 32.51 12.12 -1.74
C SER A 116 31.55 12.79 -2.72
N GLY A 117 31.94 13.96 -3.21
CA GLY A 117 31.18 14.70 -4.21
C GLY A 117 29.86 15.28 -3.68
N GLY A 118 28.93 15.56 -4.58
CA GLY A 118 27.66 16.19 -4.26
C GLY A 118 26.54 15.82 -5.22
N LEU A 119 25.50 16.65 -5.31
CA LEU A 119 24.33 16.38 -6.15
C LEU A 119 24.70 16.14 -7.62
N LEU A 120 25.72 16.85 -8.10
CA LEU A 120 26.14 16.80 -9.49
C LEU A 120 27.13 15.67 -9.83
N SER A 121 27.65 14.96 -8.82
CA SER A 121 28.68 13.94 -9.03
C SER A 121 28.10 12.65 -9.63
N PRO A 122 28.75 12.06 -10.66
CA PRO A 122 28.25 10.85 -11.32
C PRO A 122 28.27 9.62 -10.38
N ALA A 123 29.24 9.59 -9.47
CA ALA A 123 29.30 8.67 -8.35
C ALA A 123 29.66 9.46 -7.08
N ARG A 124 29.25 8.93 -5.93
CA ARG A 124 29.57 9.42 -4.60
C ARG A 124 30.22 8.27 -3.85
N ILE A 125 31.53 8.34 -3.64
CA ILE A 125 32.29 7.21 -3.08
C ILE A 125 32.33 7.36 -1.56
N PRO A 126 31.94 6.32 -0.78
CA PRO A 126 32.06 6.35 0.67
C PRO A 126 33.53 6.47 1.09
N ALA A 127 33.79 7.25 2.14
CA ALA A 127 35.13 7.38 2.73
C ALA A 127 35.59 6.08 3.39
N ASP A 128 34.66 5.39 4.04
CA ASP A 128 34.84 4.06 4.62
C ASP A 128 33.78 3.11 4.04
N PRO A 129 34.13 2.26 3.07
CA PRO A 129 33.19 1.35 2.43
C PRO A 129 32.81 0.17 3.34
N THR A 130 33.59 -0.14 4.38
CA THR A 130 33.29 -1.24 5.33
C THR A 130 32.04 -0.95 6.19
N LYS A 131 31.61 0.31 6.22
CA LYS A 131 30.42 0.79 6.92
C LYS A 131 29.20 0.95 6.01
N VAL A 132 29.31 0.54 4.75
CA VAL A 132 28.17 0.47 3.84
C VAL A 132 27.67 -0.95 3.83
N VAL A 133 26.38 -1.14 4.10
CA VAL A 133 25.79 -2.46 4.19
C VAL A 133 25.79 -3.17 2.82
N GLY A 134 26.14 -4.46 2.85
CA GLY A 134 26.00 -5.36 1.72
C GLY A 134 24.53 -5.74 1.46
N SER A 135 24.33 -6.59 0.46
CA SER A 135 22.99 -7.03 0.04
C SER A 135 22.92 -8.56 -0.05
N VAL A 136 21.70 -9.10 0.00
CA VAL A 136 21.44 -10.54 -0.07
C VAL A 136 20.46 -10.81 -1.21
N ALA A 137 20.86 -11.65 -2.16
CA ALA A 137 20.01 -12.14 -3.25
C ALA A 137 20.07 -13.68 -3.27
N ILE A 138 18.97 -14.36 -2.96
CA ILE A 138 18.92 -15.83 -2.89
C ILE A 138 17.70 -16.35 -3.67
N GLY A 139 17.96 -17.08 -4.75
CA GLY A 139 16.96 -17.60 -5.68
C GLY A 139 17.34 -17.35 -7.13
N ASP A 140 16.65 -17.99 -8.07
CA ASP A 140 16.87 -17.76 -9.50
C ASP A 140 16.37 -16.38 -9.94
N ASN A 141 17.21 -15.69 -10.72
CA ASN A 141 16.96 -14.36 -11.25
C ASN A 141 16.60 -13.30 -10.19
N THR A 142 17.11 -13.45 -8.97
CA THR A 142 16.97 -12.45 -7.91
C THR A 142 17.88 -11.25 -8.14
N PHE A 143 17.45 -10.08 -7.67
CA PHE A 143 18.25 -8.86 -7.70
C PHE A 143 18.14 -8.09 -6.38
N ALA A 144 19.26 -7.73 -5.78
CA ALA A 144 19.30 -6.87 -4.61
C ALA A 144 20.32 -5.72 -4.81
N ARG A 145 19.85 -4.49 -4.62
CA ARG A 145 20.73 -3.30 -4.55
C ARG A 145 21.15 -3.03 -3.11
N THR A 146 22.27 -2.31 -2.91
CA THR A 146 22.81 -1.85 -1.61
C THR A 146 21.81 -1.88 -0.44
N GLY A 147 22.11 -2.71 0.56
CA GLY A 147 21.31 -2.87 1.78
C GLY A 147 20.01 -3.64 1.64
N SER A 148 19.71 -4.16 0.44
CA SER A 148 18.46 -4.89 0.17
C SER A 148 18.62 -6.39 0.38
N THR A 149 17.51 -7.04 0.66
CA THR A 149 17.39 -8.49 0.77
C THR A 149 16.30 -8.97 -0.18
N MET A 150 16.64 -9.87 -1.11
CA MET A 150 15.69 -10.57 -1.96
C MET A 150 15.86 -12.07 -1.80
N ILE A 151 14.81 -12.78 -1.39
CA ILE A 151 14.80 -14.23 -1.23
C ILE A 151 13.55 -14.78 -1.92
N GLY A 152 13.74 -15.69 -2.87
CA GLY A 152 12.65 -16.29 -3.61
C GLY A 152 13.01 -16.50 -5.07
N SER A 153 12.31 -17.42 -5.72
CA SER A 153 12.51 -17.72 -7.12
C SER A 153 11.73 -16.79 -8.04
N HIS A 154 12.36 -16.29 -9.11
CA HIS A 154 11.75 -15.42 -10.10
C HIS A 154 11.82 -16.03 -11.49
N ASN A 155 10.68 -16.45 -12.01
CA ASN A 155 10.52 -17.02 -13.35
C ASN A 155 9.26 -16.54 -14.07
N TYR A 156 8.48 -15.66 -13.44
CA TYR A 156 7.29 -15.07 -14.03
C TYR A 156 7.64 -13.98 -15.05
N LYS A 157 6.80 -13.89 -16.08
CA LYS A 157 6.79 -12.84 -17.09
C LYS A 157 5.34 -12.56 -17.45
N GLY A 158 4.91 -11.31 -17.27
CA GLY A 158 3.53 -10.92 -17.48
C GLY A 158 3.14 -9.75 -16.59
N ASP A 159 1.85 -9.46 -16.55
CA ASP A 159 1.33 -8.33 -15.80
C ASP A 159 1.26 -8.64 -14.31
N LEU A 160 1.61 -7.64 -13.50
CA LEU A 160 1.55 -7.67 -12.06
C LEU A 160 1.28 -6.24 -11.57
N GLY A 161 0.06 -5.98 -11.09
CA GLY A 161 -0.40 -4.63 -10.75
C GLY A 161 -0.48 -3.72 -11.99
N ASP A 162 0.10 -2.52 -11.90
CA ASP A 162 0.13 -1.51 -12.97
C ASP A 162 1.37 -1.61 -13.89
N THR A 163 2.06 -2.76 -13.89
CA THR A 163 3.26 -2.97 -14.69
C THR A 163 3.36 -4.39 -15.23
N THR A 164 4.13 -4.56 -16.30
CA THR A 164 4.61 -5.86 -16.76
C THR A 164 5.99 -6.11 -16.17
N VAL A 165 6.21 -7.30 -15.61
CA VAL A 165 7.49 -7.74 -15.07
C VAL A 165 8.12 -8.79 -15.98
N ASP A 166 9.46 -8.83 -16.00
CA ASP A 166 10.23 -9.86 -16.68
C ASP A 166 11.35 -10.32 -15.75
N SER A 167 11.27 -11.56 -15.28
CA SER A 167 12.29 -12.17 -14.42
C SER A 167 13.68 -12.21 -15.05
N ALA A 168 13.82 -12.13 -16.38
CA ALA A 168 15.13 -11.94 -17.01
C ALA A 168 15.75 -10.55 -16.75
N SER A 169 14.98 -9.62 -16.18
CA SER A 169 15.35 -8.22 -15.94
C SER A 169 14.85 -7.70 -14.59
N THR A 170 14.83 -8.53 -13.54
CA THR A 170 14.37 -8.22 -12.17
C THR A 170 14.92 -6.89 -11.62
N ARG A 171 16.13 -6.51 -12.02
CA ARG A 171 16.74 -5.22 -11.72
C ARG A 171 15.82 -4.01 -11.97
N LYS A 172 14.98 -4.03 -13.02
CA LYS A 172 14.09 -2.91 -13.36
C LYS A 172 13.02 -2.66 -12.30
N ASP A 173 12.59 -3.72 -11.62
CA ASP A 173 11.48 -3.71 -10.68
C ASP A 173 11.94 -3.86 -9.21
N ALA A 174 13.26 -3.81 -8.96
CA ALA A 174 13.88 -3.95 -7.64
C ALA A 174 15.10 -3.04 -7.44
N LEU A 175 15.09 -1.84 -8.02
CA LEU A 175 16.28 -0.97 -8.12
C LEU A 175 16.51 -0.05 -6.92
N ASN A 176 15.66 -0.05 -5.90
CA ASN A 176 15.80 0.85 -4.75
C ASN A 176 16.71 0.25 -3.66
N VAL A 177 17.16 1.10 -2.74
CA VAL A 177 18.03 0.71 -1.61
C VAL A 177 17.20 0.25 -0.41
N TYR A 178 17.80 -0.59 0.45
CA TYR A 178 17.18 -1.04 1.70
C TYR A 178 15.79 -1.69 1.53
N ALA A 179 15.53 -2.35 0.38
CA ALA A 179 14.28 -3.07 0.16
C ALA A 179 14.38 -4.51 0.68
N THR A 180 13.30 -5.03 1.26
CA THR A 180 13.20 -6.44 1.66
C THR A 180 12.09 -7.10 0.86
N THR A 181 12.41 -8.13 0.07
CA THR A 181 11.43 -8.90 -0.72
C THR A 181 11.64 -10.38 -0.48
N ILE A 182 10.68 -11.03 0.19
CA ILE A 182 10.74 -12.44 0.53
C ILE A 182 9.51 -13.13 -0.07
N GLY A 183 9.73 -13.93 -1.11
CA GLY A 183 8.72 -14.73 -1.79
C GLY A 183 8.96 -14.81 -3.30
N ALA A 184 8.48 -15.91 -3.88
CA ALA A 184 8.60 -16.15 -5.31
C ALA A 184 7.81 -15.12 -6.14
N ASN A 185 8.39 -14.71 -7.27
CA ASN A 185 7.77 -13.80 -8.23
C ASN A 185 7.21 -12.50 -7.62
N SER A 186 7.84 -12.02 -6.54
CA SER A 186 7.50 -10.77 -5.88
C SER A 186 8.55 -9.70 -6.17
N PHE A 187 8.13 -8.45 -6.37
CA PHE A 187 9.02 -7.35 -6.77
C PHE A 187 8.72 -6.11 -5.93
N SER A 188 9.77 -5.43 -5.46
CA SER A 188 9.62 -4.21 -4.64
C SER A 188 10.58 -3.13 -5.09
N ASN A 189 10.04 -2.00 -5.55
CA ASN A 189 10.81 -0.83 -5.95
C ASN A 189 10.41 0.39 -5.10
N GLY A 190 11.08 0.55 -3.96
CA GLY A 190 10.99 1.72 -3.10
C GLY A 190 11.99 1.61 -1.94
N ALA A 191 12.50 2.74 -1.46
CA ALA A 191 13.43 2.74 -0.34
C ALA A 191 12.73 2.26 0.95
N PHE A 192 13.38 1.39 1.72
CA PHE A 192 12.84 0.82 2.97
C PHE A 192 11.50 0.08 2.81
N THR A 193 11.22 -0.43 1.60
CA THR A 193 10.02 -1.25 1.36
C THR A 193 10.18 -2.65 1.93
N THR A 194 9.08 -3.26 2.33
CA THR A 194 9.05 -4.66 2.76
C THR A 194 7.91 -5.40 2.07
N SER A 195 8.19 -6.51 1.42
CA SER A 195 7.20 -7.39 0.80
C SER A 195 7.47 -8.83 1.20
N THR A 196 6.52 -9.45 1.90
CA THR A 196 6.60 -10.85 2.31
C THR A 196 5.40 -11.61 1.75
N GLY A 197 5.69 -12.70 1.05
CA GLY A 197 4.74 -13.57 0.35
C GLY A 197 4.92 -13.52 -1.17
N VAL A 198 4.10 -14.28 -1.89
CA VAL A 198 4.30 -14.57 -3.32
C VAL A 198 3.43 -13.70 -4.22
N TYR A 199 3.94 -13.42 -5.42
CA TYR A 199 3.25 -12.62 -6.44
C TYR A 199 2.77 -11.24 -5.94
N ASN A 200 3.58 -10.60 -5.11
CA ASN A 200 3.33 -9.22 -4.67
C ASN A 200 4.09 -8.23 -5.55
N ILE A 201 3.54 -7.03 -5.71
CA ILE A 201 4.23 -5.93 -6.40
C ILE A 201 4.15 -4.63 -5.60
N ILE A 202 5.30 -3.99 -5.41
CA ILE A 202 5.39 -2.58 -5.02
C ILE A 202 6.05 -1.87 -6.21
N SER A 203 5.24 -1.37 -7.14
CA SER A 203 5.72 -0.88 -8.44
C SER A 203 6.18 0.57 -8.37
N SER A 204 7.18 0.93 -9.18
CA SER A 204 7.67 2.30 -9.29
C SER A 204 8.25 2.55 -10.68
N ASP A 205 8.23 3.80 -11.10
CA ASP A 205 8.95 4.30 -12.28
C ASP A 205 10.43 4.64 -11.96
N TYR A 206 10.87 4.45 -10.73
CA TYR A 206 12.26 4.68 -10.34
C TYR A 206 13.22 3.76 -11.10
N ASN A 207 14.07 4.39 -11.92
CA ASN A 207 15.02 3.72 -12.82
C ASN A 207 16.50 3.96 -12.44
N GLY A 208 16.77 4.48 -11.23
CA GLY A 208 18.12 4.80 -10.78
C GLY A 208 18.67 6.14 -11.29
N GLY A 209 17.90 6.87 -12.11
CA GLY A 209 18.26 8.18 -12.62
C GLY A 209 18.34 9.24 -11.51
N ARG A 210 19.22 10.24 -11.70
CA ARG A 210 19.45 11.32 -10.73
C ARG A 210 18.19 12.11 -10.38
N PHE A 211 17.35 12.37 -11.39
CA PHE A 211 16.10 13.12 -11.25
C PHE A 211 14.88 12.21 -11.11
N ALA A 212 15.09 10.89 -11.05
CA ALA A 212 14.01 9.95 -10.80
C ALA A 212 13.57 10.03 -9.33
N ASN A 213 12.30 9.77 -9.09
CA ASN A 213 11.73 9.86 -7.76
C ASN A 213 12.07 8.61 -6.92
N TYR A 214 13.15 8.70 -6.15
CA TYR A 214 13.57 7.63 -5.24
C TYR A 214 12.76 7.57 -3.94
N THR A 215 11.91 8.56 -3.66
CA THR A 215 11.06 8.61 -2.46
C THR A 215 9.69 7.97 -2.65
N LYS A 216 9.33 7.61 -3.88
CA LYS A 216 8.12 6.84 -4.19
C LYS A 216 8.16 5.50 -3.45
N ASN A 217 7.01 5.06 -2.93
CA ASN A 217 6.88 3.86 -2.09
C ASN A 217 7.73 3.85 -0.81
N PHE A 218 8.25 4.99 -0.34
CA PHE A 218 9.09 5.00 0.86
C PHE A 218 8.35 4.34 2.04
N GLY A 219 8.95 3.29 2.62
CA GLY A 219 8.38 2.55 3.75
C GLY A 219 7.12 1.74 3.45
N ALA A 220 6.78 1.50 2.18
CA ALA A 220 5.61 0.71 1.82
C ALA A 220 5.78 -0.76 2.23
N THR A 221 4.70 -1.38 2.71
CA THR A 221 4.72 -2.75 3.24
C THR A 221 3.61 -3.62 2.68
N ILE A 222 3.94 -4.84 2.28
CA ILE A 222 3.01 -5.91 1.96
C ILE A 222 3.35 -7.13 2.81
N ASN A 223 2.33 -7.71 3.47
CA ASN A 223 2.40 -9.01 4.11
C ASN A 223 1.23 -9.87 3.64
N GLY A 224 1.51 -10.87 2.79
CA GLY A 224 0.50 -11.76 2.22
C GLY A 224 0.76 -12.02 0.75
N THR A 225 -0.26 -12.32 -0.06
CA THR A 225 -0.05 -12.79 -1.44
C THR A 225 -0.92 -12.06 -2.46
N LEU A 226 -0.47 -12.00 -3.71
CA LEU A 226 -1.23 -11.41 -4.81
C LEU A 226 -1.62 -9.93 -4.57
N ASN A 227 -0.89 -9.21 -3.70
CA ASN A 227 -1.21 -7.82 -3.40
C ASN A 227 -0.41 -6.86 -4.28
N SER A 228 -0.98 -5.68 -4.54
CA SER A 228 -0.33 -4.63 -5.32
C SER A 228 -0.36 -3.27 -4.61
N ILE A 229 0.82 -2.64 -4.54
CA ILE A 229 0.99 -1.21 -4.31
C ILE A 229 1.47 -0.62 -5.63
N GLU A 230 0.54 0.02 -6.34
CA GLU A 230 0.68 0.48 -7.72
C GLU A 230 0.97 1.97 -7.76
N SER A 231 2.25 2.30 -7.94
CA SER A 231 2.74 3.68 -7.92
C SER A 231 3.46 4.06 -9.22
N LYS A 232 3.65 3.14 -10.16
CA LYS A 232 4.41 3.39 -11.39
C LYS A 232 3.77 4.50 -12.22
N THR A 233 2.46 4.43 -12.44
CA THR A 233 1.70 5.49 -13.13
C THR A 233 1.03 6.48 -12.18
N GLY A 234 1.32 6.38 -10.89
CA GLY A 234 0.76 7.25 -9.86
C GLY A 234 1.48 8.60 -9.72
N SER A 235 0.95 9.46 -8.87
CA SER A 235 1.53 10.75 -8.49
C SER A 235 2.87 10.62 -7.76
N TYR A 236 3.55 11.75 -7.57
CA TYR A 236 4.87 11.83 -6.95
C TYR A 236 4.94 11.17 -5.56
N TYR A 237 3.88 11.22 -4.77
CA TYR A 237 3.87 10.71 -3.40
C TYR A 237 3.24 9.32 -3.25
N SER A 238 2.99 8.63 -4.37
CA SER A 238 2.31 7.34 -4.37
C SER A 238 3.09 6.26 -3.62
N GLY A 239 2.34 5.43 -2.90
CA GLY A 239 2.80 4.29 -2.13
C GLY A 239 3.53 4.63 -0.83
N VAL A 240 3.83 5.90 -0.55
CA VAL A 240 4.51 6.29 0.69
C VAL A 240 3.69 5.82 1.89
N ALA A 241 4.31 5.01 2.75
CA ALA A 241 3.71 4.43 3.95
C ALA A 241 2.41 3.64 3.74
N ASN A 242 2.16 3.10 2.54
CA ASN A 242 1.06 2.15 2.34
C ASN A 242 1.37 0.83 3.06
N SER A 243 0.37 0.23 3.69
CA SER A 243 0.48 -1.06 4.36
C SER A 243 -0.66 -1.98 3.95
N ILE A 244 -0.33 -3.17 3.47
CA ILE A 244 -1.29 -4.21 3.10
C ILE A 244 -0.99 -5.47 3.90
N VAL A 245 -2.02 -6.04 4.51
CA VAL A 245 -2.00 -7.37 5.11
C VAL A 245 -3.16 -8.20 4.55
N GLY A 246 -2.84 -9.34 3.92
CA GLY A 246 -3.83 -10.29 3.42
C GLY A 246 -3.64 -10.65 1.94
N THR A 247 -4.71 -10.82 1.18
CA THR A 247 -4.63 -11.39 -0.18
C THR A 247 -5.40 -10.61 -1.22
N ALA A 248 -4.83 -10.47 -2.42
CA ALA A 248 -5.50 -9.85 -3.56
C ALA A 248 -6.02 -8.42 -3.26
N ASN A 249 -5.29 -7.66 -2.45
CA ASN A 249 -5.62 -6.26 -2.20
C ASN A 249 -4.80 -5.34 -3.10
N ARG A 250 -5.40 -4.20 -3.43
CA ARG A 250 -4.82 -3.20 -4.32
C ARG A 250 -4.84 -1.83 -3.68
N THR A 251 -3.70 -1.15 -3.75
CA THR A 251 -3.64 0.30 -3.61
C THR A 251 -3.08 0.90 -4.89
N PHE A 252 -3.72 1.92 -5.44
CA PHE A 252 -3.28 2.60 -6.66
C PHE A 252 -3.28 4.11 -6.45
N ASN A 253 -2.15 4.77 -6.76
CA ASN A 253 -2.01 6.21 -6.59
C ASN A 253 -2.57 6.69 -5.24
N SER A 254 -2.09 6.07 -4.16
CA SER A 254 -2.52 6.36 -2.79
C SER A 254 -1.32 6.46 -1.84
N ASN A 255 -1.48 7.10 -0.68
CA ASN A 255 -0.46 7.09 0.37
C ASN A 255 -1.05 7.08 1.78
N GLY A 256 -0.30 6.54 2.73
CA GLY A 256 -0.78 6.28 4.08
C GLY A 256 -1.99 5.33 4.13
N SER A 257 -2.18 4.50 3.10
CA SER A 257 -3.31 3.57 3.03
C SER A 257 -3.08 2.36 3.93
N LEU A 258 -4.14 1.88 4.57
CA LEU A 258 -4.11 0.71 5.44
C LEU A 258 -5.12 -0.31 4.94
N VAL A 259 -4.67 -1.47 4.50
CA VAL A 259 -5.54 -2.54 4.00
C VAL A 259 -5.33 -3.81 4.80
N PHE A 260 -6.42 -4.37 5.32
CA PHE A 260 -6.43 -5.62 6.07
C PHE A 260 -7.56 -6.52 5.57
N GLY A 261 -7.22 -7.69 5.03
CA GLY A 261 -8.18 -8.70 4.57
C GLY A 261 -8.00 -9.07 3.10
N ALA A 262 -9.08 -9.14 2.32
CA ALA A 262 -9.01 -9.66 0.95
C ALA A 262 -9.85 -8.89 -0.07
N GLY A 263 -9.31 -8.71 -1.27
CA GLY A 263 -10.05 -8.10 -2.38
C GLY A 263 -10.43 -6.64 -2.16
N ASN A 264 -9.72 -5.91 -1.29
CA ASN A 264 -10.00 -4.50 -1.06
C ASN A 264 -9.22 -3.63 -2.05
N GLU A 265 -9.82 -2.52 -2.46
CA GLU A 265 -9.24 -1.56 -3.39
C GLU A 265 -9.26 -0.15 -2.79
N ILE A 266 -8.10 0.51 -2.73
CA ILE A 266 -7.97 1.93 -2.40
C ILE A 266 -7.27 2.65 -3.55
N THR A 267 -8.00 3.52 -4.25
CA THR A 267 -7.50 4.19 -5.45
C THR A 267 -7.59 5.71 -5.34
N ASN A 268 -6.62 6.44 -5.90
CA ASN A 268 -6.60 7.90 -5.97
C ASN A 268 -6.72 8.63 -4.61
N SER A 269 -6.46 7.92 -3.51
CA SER A 269 -6.49 8.42 -2.13
C SER A 269 -5.10 8.90 -1.74
N VAL A 270 -4.66 10.01 -2.34
CA VAL A 270 -3.30 10.54 -2.20
C VAL A 270 -3.30 12.04 -1.92
N THR A 271 -2.40 12.47 -1.05
CA THR A 271 -2.08 13.90 -0.87
C THR A 271 -0.57 14.10 -0.73
N SER A 272 -0.11 15.35 -0.62
CA SER A 272 1.30 15.63 -0.45
C SER A 272 1.83 15.13 0.91
N ILE A 273 2.80 14.22 0.87
CA ILE A 273 3.57 13.79 2.04
C ILE A 273 5.06 13.86 1.74
N SER A 274 5.78 14.70 2.47
CA SER A 274 7.22 14.89 2.29
C SER A 274 8.00 13.72 2.87
N ALA A 275 8.01 12.59 2.15
CA ALA A 275 8.85 11.44 2.49
C ALA A 275 10.32 11.89 2.64
N PRO A 276 11.05 11.40 3.67
CA PRO A 276 12.44 11.79 3.88
C PRO A 276 13.31 11.48 2.65
N SER A 277 13.96 12.51 2.13
CA SER A 277 14.90 12.40 1.01
C SER A 277 16.33 12.10 1.46
N SER A 278 16.57 12.10 2.79
CA SER A 278 17.84 11.77 3.44
C SER A 278 17.60 11.13 4.81
N GLY A 279 18.47 10.17 5.15
CA GLY A 279 18.54 9.46 6.42
C GLY A 279 19.07 10.28 7.61
N GLY A 280 19.64 11.46 7.38
CA GLY A 280 20.32 12.21 8.45
C GLY A 280 21.48 11.43 9.07
N ASN A 281 21.73 11.65 10.36
CA ASN A 281 22.88 11.10 11.09
C ASN A 281 22.58 9.73 11.75
N SER A 282 21.34 9.24 11.72
CA SER A 282 20.99 7.94 12.31
C SER A 282 19.61 7.43 11.84
N ALA A 283 19.37 6.12 12.03
CA ALA A 283 18.05 5.52 11.83
C ALA A 283 16.97 6.19 12.71
N LYS A 284 17.33 6.60 13.94
CA LYS A 284 16.42 7.32 14.85
C LYS A 284 15.98 8.65 14.24
N GLU A 285 16.93 9.45 13.76
CA GLU A 285 16.63 10.75 13.14
C GLU A 285 15.75 10.60 11.89
N LEU A 286 16.05 9.61 11.04
CA LEU A 286 15.19 9.27 9.89
C LEU A 286 13.76 8.95 10.34
N SER A 287 13.60 8.14 11.39
CA SER A 287 12.29 7.80 11.94
C SER A 287 11.54 9.02 12.48
N GLU A 288 12.24 9.97 13.12
CA GLU A 288 11.67 11.22 13.64
C GLU A 288 11.22 12.16 12.50
N LYS A 289 12.03 12.27 11.44
CA LYS A 289 11.68 13.00 10.22
C LYS A 289 10.43 12.42 9.57
N LEU A 290 10.35 11.10 9.44
CA LEU A 290 9.16 10.43 8.89
C LEU A 290 7.92 10.69 9.77
N ARG A 291 8.02 10.49 11.09
CA ARG A 291 6.91 10.78 12.03
C ARG A 291 6.40 12.22 11.88
N SER A 292 7.32 13.17 11.76
CA SER A 292 6.99 14.59 11.58
C SER A 292 6.31 14.84 10.22
N ALA A 293 6.81 14.24 9.14
CA ALA A 293 6.21 14.35 7.81
C ALA A 293 4.77 13.80 7.79
N VAL A 294 4.54 12.61 8.36
CA VAL A 294 3.19 12.02 8.48
C VAL A 294 2.26 12.96 9.25
N LYS A 295 2.71 13.48 10.40
CA LYS A 295 1.92 14.40 11.23
C LYS A 295 1.56 15.69 10.48
N ASN A 296 2.54 16.32 9.84
CA ASN A 296 2.35 17.59 9.13
C ASN A 296 1.47 17.44 7.88
N SER A 297 1.43 16.25 7.29
CA SER A 297 0.58 15.92 6.14
C SER A 297 -0.78 15.32 6.51
N ASN A 298 -1.18 15.35 7.80
CA ASN A 298 -2.42 14.73 8.29
C ASN A 298 -2.59 13.24 7.89
N GLY A 299 -1.47 12.51 7.83
CA GLY A 299 -1.45 11.10 7.40
C GLY A 299 -1.47 10.88 5.88
N GLY A 300 -1.40 11.93 5.06
CA GLY A 300 -1.48 11.79 3.60
C GLY A 300 -2.91 11.53 3.13
N GLY A 301 -3.11 10.50 2.32
CA GLY A 301 -4.41 9.99 1.92
C GLY A 301 -5.16 9.32 3.08
N SER A 302 -4.43 8.55 3.91
CA SER A 302 -4.94 8.00 5.18
C SER A 302 -6.31 7.32 5.05
N THR A 303 -6.45 6.43 4.07
CA THR A 303 -7.68 5.65 3.88
C THR A 303 -7.46 4.22 4.36
N MET A 304 -8.40 3.71 5.14
CA MET A 304 -8.40 2.35 5.66
C MET A 304 -9.50 1.51 5.00
N ALA A 305 -9.16 0.28 4.62
CA ALA A 305 -10.10 -0.76 4.26
C ALA A 305 -9.82 -2.02 5.10
N PHE A 306 -10.78 -2.42 5.92
CA PHE A 306 -10.69 -3.58 6.80
C PHE A 306 -11.84 -4.56 6.50
N GLY A 307 -11.49 -5.80 6.16
CA GLY A 307 -12.45 -6.84 5.79
C GLY A 307 -12.31 -7.24 4.33
N SER A 308 -13.41 -7.33 3.59
CA SER A 308 -13.40 -7.92 2.25
C SER A 308 -14.16 -7.12 1.22
N GLY A 309 -13.60 -7.00 0.01
CA GLY A 309 -14.29 -6.39 -1.12
C GLY A 309 -14.60 -4.90 -0.95
N ASN A 310 -14.01 -4.20 0.02
CA ASN A 310 -14.28 -2.78 0.18
C ASN A 310 -13.58 -1.97 -0.91
N LYS A 311 -14.27 -0.93 -1.40
CA LYS A 311 -13.77 -0.05 -2.45
C LYS A 311 -13.74 1.39 -1.96
N ALA A 312 -12.57 2.02 -2.01
CA ALA A 312 -12.39 3.44 -1.75
C ALA A 312 -11.74 4.11 -2.95
N ASP A 313 -12.34 5.18 -3.47
CA ASP A 313 -11.78 5.95 -4.59
C ASP A 313 -11.90 7.46 -4.34
N TYR A 314 -10.80 8.20 -4.47
CA TYR A 314 -10.74 9.63 -4.12
C TYR A 314 -11.20 9.91 -2.68
N THR A 315 -10.58 9.22 -1.71
CA THR A 315 -10.96 9.33 -0.30
C THR A 315 -9.81 9.85 0.56
N LEU A 316 -10.13 10.62 1.61
CA LEU A 316 -9.14 11.13 2.55
C LEU A 316 -9.56 10.89 4.01
N ARG A 317 -8.65 10.43 4.86
CA ARG A 317 -8.87 10.25 6.32
C ARG A 317 -10.17 9.50 6.61
N SER A 318 -10.35 8.37 5.96
CA SER A 318 -11.62 7.63 5.94
C SER A 318 -11.40 6.16 6.21
N ALA A 319 -12.44 5.47 6.70
CA ALA A 319 -12.37 4.06 7.07
C ALA A 319 -13.59 3.29 6.56
N LEU A 320 -13.33 2.16 5.91
CA LEU A 320 -14.32 1.18 5.48
C LEU A 320 -14.08 -0.10 6.25
N MET A 321 -15.07 -0.57 6.99
CA MET A 321 -14.98 -1.75 7.85
C MET A 321 -16.11 -2.73 7.56
N GLY A 322 -15.78 -4.00 7.29
CA GLY A 322 -16.75 -5.04 6.96
C GLY A 322 -16.63 -5.46 5.51
N VAL A 323 -17.78 -5.65 4.85
CA VAL A 323 -17.82 -6.34 3.55
C VAL A 323 -18.51 -5.49 2.49
N ASN A 324 -17.81 -5.32 1.38
CA ASN A 324 -18.32 -4.70 0.16
C ASN A 324 -18.97 -3.32 0.40
N ASN A 325 -18.33 -2.51 1.24
CA ASN A 325 -18.65 -1.10 1.38
C ASN A 325 -17.93 -0.30 0.30
N THR A 326 -18.57 0.76 -0.20
CA THR A 326 -18.03 1.63 -1.25
C THR A 326 -18.03 3.09 -0.80
N LEU A 327 -16.87 3.73 -0.82
CA LEU A 327 -16.71 5.17 -0.57
C LEU A 327 -16.03 5.82 -1.76
N THR A 328 -16.74 6.70 -2.45
CA THR A 328 -16.22 7.37 -3.65
C THR A 328 -16.26 8.89 -3.52
N GLY A 329 -15.35 9.55 -4.21
CA GLY A 329 -15.39 10.98 -4.47
C GLY A 329 -15.02 11.25 -5.92
N SER A 330 -14.48 12.43 -6.18
CA SER A 330 -13.83 12.73 -7.45
C SER A 330 -12.67 13.69 -7.22
N GLN A 331 -11.80 13.87 -8.21
CA GLN A 331 -10.72 14.85 -8.12
C GLN A 331 -11.23 16.24 -7.70
N GLY A 332 -10.67 16.80 -6.62
CA GLY A 332 -11.08 18.09 -6.06
C GLY A 332 -12.42 18.08 -5.30
N LYS A 333 -13.07 16.92 -5.18
CA LYS A 333 -14.28 16.67 -4.38
C LYS A 333 -14.15 15.31 -3.71
N GLU A 334 -13.02 15.09 -3.06
CA GLU A 334 -12.72 13.86 -2.36
C GLU A 334 -13.75 13.61 -1.24
N SER A 335 -14.08 12.34 -1.02
CA SER A 335 -14.85 11.98 0.18
C SER A 335 -13.93 12.00 1.39
N THR A 336 -14.28 12.76 2.43
CA THR A 336 -13.34 13.06 3.53
C THR A 336 -13.92 12.79 4.90
N ASN A 337 -13.08 12.37 5.85
CA ASN A 337 -13.47 12.18 7.26
C ASN A 337 -14.74 11.30 7.39
N THR A 338 -14.79 10.20 6.64
CA THR A 338 -15.99 9.38 6.53
C THR A 338 -15.73 7.96 7.01
N MET A 339 -16.69 7.40 7.76
CA MET A 339 -16.65 6.04 8.26
C MET A 339 -17.84 5.25 7.73
N LEU A 340 -17.57 4.08 7.14
CA LEU A 340 -18.55 3.12 6.68
C LEU A 340 -18.29 1.81 7.40
N THR A 341 -19.29 1.27 8.08
CA THR A 341 -19.16 0.00 8.78
C THR A 341 -20.37 -0.90 8.58
N GLY A 342 -20.11 -2.17 8.31
CA GLY A 342 -21.13 -3.18 8.03
C GLY A 342 -21.04 -3.71 6.60
N PHE A 343 -22.18 -3.79 5.93
CA PHE A 343 -22.33 -4.51 4.66
C PHE A 343 -22.99 -3.66 3.58
N HIS A 344 -22.40 -3.57 2.40
CA HIS A 344 -23.02 -2.89 1.24
C HIS A 344 -23.40 -1.42 1.47
N ASN A 345 -22.72 -0.73 2.38
CA ASN A 345 -22.93 0.71 2.50
C ASN A 345 -22.22 1.43 1.37
N THR A 346 -22.90 2.40 0.77
CA THR A 346 -22.36 3.24 -0.30
C THR A 346 -22.38 4.69 0.13
N ALA A 347 -21.28 5.41 -0.05
CA ALA A 347 -21.26 6.86 0.09
C ALA A 347 -20.44 7.52 -1.03
N ASP A 348 -20.99 8.58 -1.62
CA ASP A 348 -20.38 9.30 -2.74
C ASP A 348 -20.35 10.81 -2.52
N LYS A 349 -19.18 11.43 -2.68
CA LYS A 349 -18.95 12.87 -2.50
C LYS A 349 -19.45 13.38 -1.14
N VAL A 350 -19.04 12.69 -0.08
CA VAL A 350 -19.47 12.98 1.29
C VAL A 350 -18.36 13.54 2.16
N SER A 351 -18.71 14.27 3.21
CA SER A 351 -17.74 14.62 4.24
C SER A 351 -18.29 14.58 5.66
N ASN A 352 -17.43 14.27 6.63
CA ASN A 352 -17.78 14.20 8.05
C ASN A 352 -19.01 13.33 8.30
N THR A 353 -19.07 12.16 7.64
CA THR A 353 -20.26 11.31 7.60
C THR A 353 -19.97 9.95 8.22
N THR A 354 -20.92 9.43 8.98
CA THR A 354 -20.83 8.08 9.57
C THR A 354 -22.01 7.25 9.09
N VAL A 355 -21.71 6.09 8.52
CA VAL A 355 -22.70 5.13 8.00
C VAL A 355 -22.46 3.77 8.65
N ILE A 356 -23.50 3.25 9.32
CA ILE A 356 -23.45 2.00 10.09
C ILE A 356 -24.64 1.14 9.72
N GLY A 357 -24.39 -0.15 9.43
CA GLY A 357 -25.43 -1.15 9.17
C GLY A 357 -25.34 -1.70 7.76
N SER A 358 -26.46 -1.84 7.06
CA SER A 358 -26.48 -2.43 5.72
C SER A 358 -27.28 -1.68 4.67
N GLU A 359 -26.82 -1.75 3.42
CA GLU A 359 -27.56 -1.21 2.26
C GLU A 359 -27.91 0.29 2.37
N ASN A 360 -27.15 1.04 3.17
CA ASN A 360 -27.33 2.48 3.29
C ASN A 360 -26.64 3.22 2.15
N THR A 361 -27.19 4.36 1.75
CA THR A 361 -26.64 5.20 0.68
C THR A 361 -26.56 6.65 1.13
N VAL A 362 -25.40 7.30 1.01
CA VAL A 362 -25.25 8.73 1.30
C VAL A 362 -24.57 9.42 0.13
N THR A 363 -25.24 10.38 -0.51
CA THR A 363 -24.73 11.03 -1.73
C THR A 363 -24.78 12.55 -1.62
N ASN A 364 -23.71 13.23 -2.06
CA ASN A 364 -23.60 14.70 -2.08
C ASN A 364 -23.97 15.37 -0.74
N SER A 365 -23.55 14.77 0.36
CA SER A 365 -24.06 15.09 1.70
C SER A 365 -22.93 15.27 2.69
N LYS A 366 -23.12 16.14 3.68
CA LYS A 366 -22.12 16.43 4.71
C LYS A 366 -22.71 16.29 6.10
N ASN A 367 -21.84 16.00 7.06
CA ASN A 367 -22.15 16.06 8.49
C ASN A 367 -23.34 15.16 8.90
N SER A 368 -23.49 13.99 8.25
CA SER A 368 -24.64 13.12 8.43
C SER A 368 -24.30 11.87 9.24
N LEU A 369 -25.28 11.38 10.02
CA LEU A 369 -25.24 10.10 10.70
C LEU A 369 -26.36 9.22 10.14
N VAL A 370 -25.98 8.05 9.62
CA VAL A 370 -26.92 7.04 9.15
C VAL A 370 -26.62 5.73 9.86
N MET A 371 -27.58 5.21 10.60
CA MET A 371 -27.44 3.99 11.39
C MET A 371 -28.69 3.12 11.25
N GLY A 372 -28.55 1.93 10.67
CA GLY A 372 -29.66 1.02 10.39
C GLY A 372 -29.52 0.43 8.99
N ASP A 373 -30.65 0.11 8.36
CA ASP A 373 -30.65 -0.53 7.04
C ASP A 373 -31.55 0.18 6.03
N ASN A 374 -31.15 0.11 4.76
CA ASN A 374 -31.90 0.65 3.61
C ASN A 374 -32.18 2.17 3.70
N ARG A 375 -31.36 2.94 4.42
CA ARG A 375 -31.52 4.39 4.51
C ARG A 375 -30.79 5.08 3.37
N GLU A 376 -31.41 6.12 2.80
CA GLU A 376 -30.74 6.98 1.83
C GLU A 376 -30.78 8.44 2.27
N VAL A 377 -29.62 9.10 2.24
CA VAL A 377 -29.49 10.56 2.33
C VAL A 377 -28.97 11.05 0.99
N LYS A 378 -29.69 11.99 0.38
CA LYS A 378 -29.37 12.48 -0.96
C LYS A 378 -29.50 14.00 -1.00
N ASP A 379 -28.42 14.66 -1.39
CA ASP A 379 -28.35 16.12 -1.56
C ASP A 379 -28.80 16.88 -0.29
N ALA A 380 -28.49 16.32 0.90
CA ALA A 380 -28.95 16.82 2.18
C ALA A 380 -27.84 16.78 3.24
N ASN A 381 -27.74 17.83 4.06
CA ASN A 381 -26.71 17.95 5.09
C ASN A 381 -27.31 17.86 6.49
N HIS A 382 -26.48 17.44 7.46
CA HIS A 382 -26.87 17.34 8.87
C HIS A 382 -28.04 16.37 9.12
N ALA A 383 -28.18 15.34 8.28
CA ALA A 383 -29.22 14.33 8.48
C ALA A 383 -28.81 13.36 9.58
N VAL A 384 -29.75 13.02 10.47
CA VAL A 384 -29.62 11.99 11.50
C VAL A 384 -30.71 10.96 11.27
N LEU A 385 -30.34 9.82 10.68
CA LEU A 385 -31.25 8.72 10.41
C LEU A 385 -30.85 7.51 11.25
N ILE A 386 -31.75 7.06 12.13
CA ILE A 386 -31.53 5.94 13.03
C ILE A 386 -32.71 4.97 12.93
N GLY A 387 -32.45 3.73 12.53
CA GLY A 387 -33.45 2.68 12.31
C GLY A 387 -33.43 2.17 10.88
N SER A 388 -34.06 1.02 10.67
CA SER A 388 -34.09 0.33 9.38
C SER A 388 -35.38 0.63 8.62
N THR A 389 -35.37 0.37 7.32
CA THR A 389 -36.58 0.44 6.49
C THR A 389 -36.75 -0.82 5.67
N ASP A 390 -38.00 -1.21 5.41
CA ASP A 390 -38.31 -2.44 4.65
C ASP A 390 -37.87 -2.33 3.18
N SER A 391 -37.79 -1.10 2.67
CA SER A 391 -37.29 -0.74 1.34
C SER A 391 -36.56 0.59 1.40
N LYS A 392 -35.65 0.83 0.45
CA LYS A 392 -34.83 2.06 0.41
C LYS A 392 -35.68 3.32 0.61
N THR A 393 -35.40 4.06 1.67
CA THR A 393 -36.13 5.29 2.03
C THR A 393 -35.21 6.51 1.96
N THR A 394 -35.53 7.43 1.05
CA THR A 394 -34.73 8.63 0.76
C THR A 394 -35.14 9.82 1.63
N THR A 395 -34.15 10.44 2.27
CA THR A 395 -34.22 11.77 2.90
C THR A 395 -33.43 12.77 2.07
N SER A 396 -34.11 13.79 1.54
CA SER A 396 -33.50 14.83 0.68
C SER A 396 -33.66 16.25 1.22
N VAL A 397 -33.79 16.38 2.53
CA VAL A 397 -33.92 17.68 3.20
C VAL A 397 -32.88 17.82 4.30
N ASN A 398 -32.31 19.02 4.44
CA ASN A 398 -31.30 19.28 5.45
C ASN A 398 -31.88 19.19 6.87
N ASN A 399 -31.01 18.99 7.85
CA ASN A 399 -31.35 19.02 9.28
C ASN A 399 -32.47 18.04 9.66
N ALA A 400 -32.66 16.99 8.87
CA ALA A 400 -33.67 15.96 9.09
C ALA A 400 -33.26 15.05 10.24
N VAL A 401 -34.20 14.76 11.15
CA VAL A 401 -34.01 13.75 12.20
C VAL A 401 -35.10 12.70 12.06
N ALA A 402 -34.72 11.47 11.74
CA ALA A 402 -35.64 10.34 11.60
C ALA A 402 -35.17 9.20 12.49
N VAL A 403 -35.95 8.85 13.52
CA VAL A 403 -35.59 7.84 14.52
C VAL A 403 -36.72 6.82 14.65
N GLY A 404 -36.53 5.63 14.08
CA GLY A 404 -37.47 4.52 14.09
C GLY A 404 -37.54 3.77 12.77
N HIS A 405 -38.11 2.56 12.80
CA HIS A 405 -38.36 1.76 11.61
C HIS A 405 -39.31 2.47 10.64
N ASN A 406 -39.06 2.43 9.33
CA ASN A 406 -39.91 3.08 8.30
C ASN A 406 -40.20 4.59 8.52
N THR A 407 -39.33 5.31 9.25
CA THR A 407 -39.49 6.76 9.46
C THR A 407 -39.05 7.58 8.26
N ASN A 408 -39.69 8.73 8.00
CA ASN A 408 -39.22 9.67 6.97
C ASN A 408 -39.45 11.14 7.35
N VAL A 409 -38.61 12.03 6.80
CA VAL A 409 -38.72 13.48 6.94
C VAL A 409 -38.68 14.10 5.56
N THR A 410 -39.73 14.83 5.19
CA THR A 410 -39.88 15.44 3.86
C THR A 410 -39.82 16.96 3.87
N VAL A 411 -39.60 17.56 5.05
CA VAL A 411 -39.46 19.01 5.24
C VAL A 411 -38.16 19.31 5.98
N GLU A 412 -37.44 20.36 5.54
CA GLU A 412 -36.18 20.76 6.15
C GLU A 412 -36.34 21.06 7.66
N GLY A 413 -35.43 20.53 8.48
CA GLY A 413 -35.51 20.65 9.94
C GLY A 413 -36.64 19.86 10.60
N GLY A 414 -37.35 19.01 9.86
CA GLY A 414 -38.39 18.15 10.41
C GLY A 414 -37.82 17.01 11.25
N VAL A 415 -38.60 16.56 12.22
CA VAL A 415 -38.25 15.45 13.12
C VAL A 415 -39.34 14.39 13.06
N ALA A 416 -39.00 13.14 12.79
CA ALA A 416 -39.92 12.00 12.83
C ALA A 416 -39.44 10.98 13.87
N LEU A 417 -40.26 10.70 14.89
CA LEU A 417 -39.93 9.83 16.02
C LEU A 417 -40.91 8.66 16.14
N GLY A 418 -40.38 7.45 16.25
CA GLY A 418 -41.14 6.21 16.37
C GLY A 418 -41.47 5.58 15.02
N SER A 419 -41.75 4.27 15.02
CA SER A 419 -41.99 3.49 13.81
C SER A 419 -43.01 4.15 12.88
N GLU A 420 -42.73 4.19 11.58
CA GLU A 420 -43.63 4.67 10.53
C GLU A 420 -44.03 6.16 10.65
N SER A 421 -43.39 6.93 11.53
CA SER A 421 -43.65 8.37 11.65
C SER A 421 -43.14 9.13 10.43
N LYS A 422 -43.90 10.13 9.98
CA LYS A 422 -43.52 11.04 8.90
C LYS A 422 -43.64 12.50 9.31
N SER A 423 -42.55 13.26 9.16
CA SER A 423 -42.57 14.72 9.33
C SER A 423 -42.77 15.40 7.99
N THR A 424 -43.93 16.03 7.81
CA THR A 424 -44.39 16.63 6.54
C THR A 424 -44.79 18.11 6.67
N VAL A 425 -44.81 18.66 7.88
CA VAL A 425 -45.31 20.01 8.16
C VAL A 425 -44.14 20.96 8.36
N ALA A 426 -43.98 21.92 7.44
CA ALA A 426 -42.91 22.91 7.46
C ALA A 426 -43.21 24.07 8.43
N ALA A 427 -42.18 24.88 8.71
CA ALA A 427 -42.31 26.15 9.41
C ALA A 427 -43.38 27.07 8.76
N GLY A 428 -44.04 27.89 9.57
CA GLY A 428 -45.09 28.81 9.15
C GLY A 428 -46.50 28.21 9.13
N SER A 429 -46.62 26.90 9.29
CA SER A 429 -47.92 26.22 9.41
C SER A 429 -48.62 26.63 10.71
N VAL A 430 -49.92 26.86 10.62
CA VAL A 430 -50.75 27.23 11.78
C VAL A 430 -51.36 25.98 12.41
N GLY A 431 -51.27 25.90 13.73
CA GLY A 431 -51.77 24.81 14.54
C GLY A 431 -53.30 24.73 14.54
N TYR A 432 -53.81 23.53 14.80
CA TYR A 432 -55.23 23.28 14.97
C TYR A 432 -55.69 23.75 16.35
N ASP A 433 -56.77 24.52 16.40
CA ASP A 433 -57.44 24.97 17.61
C ASP A 433 -58.69 24.11 17.87
N PRO A 434 -58.66 23.25 18.91
CA PRO A 434 -59.80 22.39 19.24
C PRO A 434 -61.07 23.14 19.64
N SER A 435 -60.96 24.39 20.12
CA SER A 435 -62.11 25.18 20.56
C SER A 435 -62.94 25.68 19.38
N THR A 436 -62.28 26.03 18.28
CA THR A 436 -62.91 26.50 17.03
C THR A 436 -63.06 25.38 15.99
N LYS A 437 -62.45 24.21 16.23
CA LYS A 437 -62.39 23.08 15.30
C LYS A 437 -61.80 23.45 13.93
N ALA A 438 -60.89 24.41 13.91
CA ALA A 438 -60.27 24.95 12.70
C ALA A 438 -58.79 25.24 12.95
N GLN A 439 -58.08 25.73 11.93
CA GLN A 439 -56.76 26.33 12.14
C GLN A 439 -56.91 27.59 13.00
N SER A 440 -55.99 27.80 13.94
CA SER A 440 -56.00 29.00 14.78
C SER A 440 -55.87 30.27 13.93
N THR A 441 -56.51 31.35 14.37
CA THR A 441 -56.29 32.68 13.78
C THR A 441 -55.16 33.43 14.48
N ASN A 442 -54.66 32.90 15.61
CA ASN A 442 -53.54 33.50 16.34
C ASN A 442 -52.23 33.17 15.61
N THR A 443 -51.42 34.21 15.37
CA THR A 443 -50.16 34.13 14.63
C THR A 443 -48.92 34.15 15.51
N ASP A 444 -49.08 34.12 16.84
CA ASP A 444 -47.95 34.01 17.77
C ASP A 444 -47.25 32.65 17.64
N SER A 445 -46.06 32.53 18.23
CA SER A 445 -45.23 31.32 18.14
C SER A 445 -45.79 30.09 18.86
N THR A 446 -46.87 30.25 19.63
CA THR A 446 -47.61 29.12 20.24
C THR A 446 -48.44 28.41 19.17
N TRP A 447 -49.00 29.18 18.24
CA TRP A 447 -49.95 28.68 17.23
C TRP A 447 -49.35 28.58 15.84
N LYS A 448 -48.47 29.51 15.44
CA LYS A 448 -47.80 29.50 14.15
C LYS A 448 -46.36 29.03 14.31
N ALA A 449 -46.03 27.89 13.72
CA ALA A 449 -44.74 27.25 13.89
C ALA A 449 -43.58 28.10 13.33
N THR A 450 -42.49 28.22 14.08
CA THR A 450 -41.25 28.88 13.60
C THR A 450 -40.24 27.90 13.00
N LYS A 451 -40.46 26.60 13.22
CA LYS A 451 -39.67 25.47 12.71
C LYS A 451 -40.59 24.35 12.25
N SER A 452 -40.05 23.42 11.47
CA SER A 452 -40.78 22.24 11.00
C SER A 452 -41.17 21.32 12.15
N ALA A 453 -42.20 20.51 11.94
CA ALA A 453 -42.83 19.75 13.00
C ALA A 453 -41.99 18.57 13.51
N VAL A 454 -42.17 18.29 14.80
CA VAL A 454 -41.88 16.98 15.39
C VAL A 454 -43.11 16.11 15.21
N SER A 455 -42.99 15.07 14.38
CA SER A 455 -44.04 14.10 14.12
C SER A 455 -43.80 12.82 14.91
N VAL A 456 -44.84 12.34 15.59
CA VAL A 456 -44.89 11.05 16.28
C VAL A 456 -45.80 10.03 15.58
N GLY A 457 -46.21 10.32 14.34
CA GLY A 457 -47.08 9.45 13.55
C GLY A 457 -47.15 9.82 12.06
N ASP A 458 -48.16 9.35 11.37
CA ASP A 458 -48.44 9.62 9.96
C ASP A 458 -49.96 9.59 9.73
N VAL A 459 -50.58 10.78 9.69
CA VAL A 459 -52.03 10.92 9.56
C VAL A 459 -52.55 10.33 8.25
N ASN A 460 -51.75 10.37 7.18
CA ASN A 460 -52.13 9.82 5.88
C ASN A 460 -52.30 8.29 5.92
N ASN A 461 -51.71 7.64 6.93
CA ASN A 461 -51.80 6.21 7.17
C ASN A 461 -52.51 5.87 8.49
N ASN A 462 -53.22 6.82 9.10
CA ASN A 462 -53.92 6.68 10.39
C ASN A 462 -53.01 6.26 11.56
N ILE A 463 -51.72 6.60 11.49
CA ILE A 463 -50.77 6.31 12.56
C ILE A 463 -50.73 7.50 13.51
N THR A 464 -51.13 7.30 14.75
CA THR A 464 -51.08 8.31 15.81
C THR A 464 -50.47 7.72 17.07
N ARG A 465 -49.90 8.58 17.91
CA ARG A 465 -49.33 8.19 19.20
C ARG A 465 -49.72 9.21 20.27
N GLN A 466 -49.98 8.71 21.47
CA GLN A 466 -50.09 9.56 22.64
C GLN A 466 -48.70 10.07 23.04
N ILE A 467 -48.64 11.32 23.49
CA ILE A 467 -47.49 11.88 24.19
C ILE A 467 -47.85 11.89 25.68
N THR A 468 -47.24 10.98 26.45
CA THR A 468 -47.56 10.78 27.87
C THR A 468 -46.60 11.54 28.78
N SER A 469 -46.98 11.69 30.05
CA SER A 469 -46.17 12.36 31.09
C SER A 469 -45.86 13.83 30.80
N LEU A 470 -46.75 14.51 30.06
CA LEU A 470 -46.66 15.96 29.86
C LEU A 470 -47.06 16.69 31.14
N ARG A 471 -46.19 17.59 31.62
CA ARG A 471 -46.50 18.48 32.74
C ARG A 471 -47.29 19.68 32.23
N VAL A 472 -48.39 20.00 32.92
CA VAL A 472 -49.13 21.25 32.67
C VAL A 472 -48.30 22.44 33.11
N ARG A 473 -48.10 23.41 32.21
CA ARG A 473 -47.55 24.73 32.54
C ARG A 473 -48.73 25.63 32.90
N LEU A 474 -49.00 25.79 34.19
CA LEU A 474 -49.83 26.89 34.68
C LEU A 474 -48.94 28.15 34.69
N HIS A 475 -49.25 29.15 33.87
CA HIS A 475 -48.66 30.47 34.06
C HIS A 475 -49.47 31.22 35.14
N PRO A 476 -48.80 31.91 36.10
CA PRO A 476 -49.45 32.86 37.00
C PRO A 476 -49.93 34.11 36.28
#